data_AF-A0A0J7JUD3-F1
#
_entry.id   AF-A0A0J7JUD3-F1
#
_cell.length_a   1.000
_cell.length_b   1.000
_cell.length_c   1.000
_cell.angle_alpha   90.00
_cell.angle_beta   90.00
_cell.angle_gamma   90.00
#
_symmetry.space_group_name_H-M   'P 1'
#
loop_
_entity.id
_entity.type
_entity.pdbx_description
1 polymer ?
#
loop_
_entity_poly.entity_id
_entity_poly.type
_entity_poly.pdbx_seq_one_letter_code
_entity_poly.pdbx_strand_id
1 'polypeptide(L)'
;RKQYKLFHAAFAQFCYTGAQVAIASFFINYASATRPNTDASLGAKFFAGAQAAFAIGRFAGSGLMKYVRPRWIFLVFLTFCIIFIGPAITQRGNIGISMLYVVLFFESICFPTIVALGMRGLGRHTKRGSGYIIGGVVGGACVPPLTGVAGDRHGDGMAMVVPLAFFAAAWTYALCVNFVPAYTKVADSFGEADVGLRRCTDDAENASADTDEKTAD
;
A
#
# COMPACT_ATOMS: atom_id res chain seq x y z
N ARG A 1 5.06 -3.58 25.44
CA ARG A 1 4.95 -2.17 25.00
C ARG A 1 3.80 -2.04 24.02
N LYS A 2 2.87 -1.08 24.19
CA LYS A 2 1.71 -0.92 23.31
C LYS A 2 2.16 -0.56 21.89
N GLN A 3 1.75 -1.36 20.90
CA GLN A 3 2.14 -1.20 19.49
C GLN A 3 1.07 -0.45 18.69
N TYR A 4 0.79 0.81 19.05
CA TYR A 4 -0.19 1.66 18.35
C TYR A 4 0.13 1.82 16.85
N LYS A 5 1.40 1.70 16.47
CA LYS A 5 1.87 1.79 15.07
C LYS A 5 1.30 0.69 14.19
N LEU A 6 1.16 -0.52 14.74
CA LEU A 6 0.64 -1.68 14.04
C LEU A 6 -0.85 -1.52 13.71
N PHE A 7 -1.64 -1.07 14.69
CA PHE A 7 -3.06 -0.81 14.49
C PHE A 7 -3.28 0.31 13.48
N HIS A 8 -2.44 1.33 13.50
CA HIS A 8 -2.51 2.42 12.52
C HIS A 8 -2.13 1.93 11.10
N ALA A 9 -1.13 1.05 10.96
CA ALA A 9 -0.79 0.43 9.68
C ALA A 9 -1.92 -0.49 9.17
N ALA A 10 -2.56 -1.26 10.07
CA ALA A 10 -3.71 -2.10 9.73
C ALA A 10 -4.92 -1.27 9.31
N PHE A 11 -5.18 -0.15 9.99
CA PHE A 11 -6.22 0.80 9.61
C PHE A 11 -5.93 1.46 8.26
N ALA A 12 -4.68 1.89 8.03
CA ALA A 12 -4.26 2.43 6.74
C ALA A 12 -4.46 1.40 5.61
N GLN A 13 -4.13 0.13 5.86
CA GLN A 13 -4.37 -0.95 4.92
C GLN A 13 -5.87 -1.17 4.67
N PHE A 14 -6.69 -1.12 5.72
CA PHE A 14 -8.14 -1.20 5.60
C PHE A 14 -8.71 -0.10 4.71
N CYS A 15 -8.30 1.15 4.95
CA CYS A 15 -8.75 2.27 4.15
C CYS A 15 -8.25 2.20 2.71
N TYR A 16 -6.97 1.90 2.53
CA TYR A 16 -6.34 1.78 1.22
C TYR A 16 -6.98 0.65 0.39
N THR A 17 -7.07 -0.57 0.92
CA THR A 17 -7.66 -1.70 0.19
C THR A 17 -9.15 -1.47 -0.05
N GLY A 18 -9.86 -0.83 0.88
CA GLY A 18 -11.24 -0.41 0.68
C GLY A 18 -11.40 0.54 -0.51
N ALA A 19 -10.57 1.58 -0.59
CA ALA A 19 -10.56 2.52 -1.72
C ALA A 19 -10.20 1.80 -3.03
N GLN A 20 -9.17 0.96 -3.03
CA GLN A 20 -8.72 0.20 -4.20
C GLN A 20 -9.86 -0.66 -4.78
N VAL A 21 -10.49 -1.48 -3.94
CA VAL A 21 -11.53 -2.39 -4.38
C VAL A 21 -12.77 -1.61 -4.82
N ALA A 22 -13.12 -0.52 -4.12
CA ALA A 22 -14.21 0.34 -4.54
C ALA A 22 -13.96 0.96 -5.93
N ILE A 23 -12.77 1.52 -6.18
CA ILE A 23 -12.44 2.06 -7.51
C ILE A 23 -12.51 0.95 -8.55
N ALA A 24 -11.95 -0.22 -8.28
CA ALA A 24 -11.96 -1.34 -9.21
C ALA A 24 -13.38 -1.84 -9.53
N SER A 25 -14.23 -2.01 -8.51
CA SER A 25 -15.62 -2.45 -8.66
C SER A 25 -16.48 -1.44 -9.43
N PHE A 26 -16.29 -0.15 -9.19
CA PHE A 26 -17.05 0.91 -9.86
C PHE A 26 -16.41 1.40 -11.16
N PHE A 27 -15.22 0.92 -11.53
CA PHE A 27 -14.50 1.40 -12.71
C PHE A 27 -15.30 1.20 -14.01
N ILE A 28 -15.91 0.02 -14.18
CA ILE A 28 -16.68 -0.30 -15.40
C ILE A 28 -17.94 0.57 -15.46
N ASN A 29 -18.67 0.68 -14.35
CA ASN A 29 -19.86 1.52 -14.25
C ASN A 29 -19.52 2.99 -14.50
N TYR A 30 -18.44 3.47 -13.91
CA TYR A 30 -17.90 4.80 -14.17
C TYR A 30 -17.56 4.99 -15.66
N ALA A 31 -16.85 4.05 -16.29
CA ALA A 31 -16.51 4.15 -17.71
C ALA A 31 -17.75 4.22 -18.61
N SER A 32 -18.79 3.42 -18.32
CA SER A 32 -20.07 3.44 -19.03
C SER A 32 -20.88 4.72 -18.80
N ALA A 33 -20.91 5.23 -17.58
CA ALA A 33 -21.62 6.48 -17.23
C ALA A 33 -20.94 7.73 -17.81
N THR A 34 -19.62 7.68 -17.98
CA THR A 34 -18.81 8.88 -18.25
C THR A 34 -18.54 9.07 -19.75
N ARG A 35 -18.61 8.00 -20.56
CA ARG A 35 -18.40 8.05 -22.01
C ARG A 35 -19.60 7.44 -22.77
N PRO A 36 -20.32 8.22 -23.60
CA PRO A 36 -21.41 7.69 -24.41
C PRO A 36 -20.89 6.63 -25.40
N ASN A 37 -21.68 5.58 -25.63
CA ASN A 37 -21.33 4.38 -26.43
C ASN A 37 -20.26 3.45 -25.82
N THR A 38 -20.10 3.44 -24.49
CA THR A 38 -19.21 2.48 -23.81
C THR A 38 -20.01 1.30 -23.25
N ASP A 39 -20.04 0.21 -24.00
CA ASP A 39 -20.58 -1.07 -23.53
C ASP A 39 -19.66 -1.70 -22.45
N ALA A 40 -20.21 -2.61 -21.65
CA ALA A 40 -19.49 -3.28 -20.56
C ALA A 40 -18.20 -3.97 -21.05
N SER A 41 -18.21 -4.50 -22.28
CA SER A 41 -17.03 -5.10 -22.93
C SER A 41 -15.89 -4.08 -23.13
N LEU A 42 -16.22 -2.84 -23.53
CA LEU A 42 -15.22 -1.79 -23.71
C LEU A 42 -14.73 -1.25 -22.37
N GLY A 43 -15.61 -1.11 -21.37
CA GLY A 43 -15.24 -0.77 -20.00
C GLY A 43 -14.26 -1.78 -19.39
N ALA A 44 -14.50 -3.09 -19.60
CA ALA A 44 -13.59 -4.14 -19.16
C ALA A 44 -12.22 -4.07 -19.84
N LYS A 45 -12.15 -3.71 -21.14
CA LYS A 45 -10.87 -3.48 -21.85
C LYS A 45 -10.10 -2.30 -21.27
N PHE A 46 -10.78 -1.21 -20.93
CA PHE A 46 -10.14 -0.09 -20.23
C PHE A 46 -9.66 -0.50 -18.83
N PHE A 47 -10.47 -1.25 -18.09
CA PHE A 47 -10.03 -1.74 -16.79
C PHE A 47 -8.80 -2.66 -16.89
N ALA A 48 -8.75 -3.55 -17.88
CA ALA A 48 -7.58 -4.39 -18.15
C ALA A 48 -6.35 -3.56 -18.50
N GLY A 49 -6.49 -2.50 -19.31
CA GLY A 49 -5.42 -1.56 -19.58
C GLY A 49 -4.94 -0.82 -18.32
N ALA A 50 -5.86 -0.45 -17.43
CA ALA A 50 -5.53 0.19 -16.16
C ALA A 50 -4.77 -0.76 -15.22
N GLN A 51 -5.14 -2.05 -15.20
CA GLN A 51 -4.41 -3.09 -14.46
C GLN A 51 -3.00 -3.34 -15.05
N ALA A 52 -2.85 -3.26 -16.37
CA ALA A 52 -1.52 -3.30 -16.99
C ALA A 52 -0.67 -2.10 -16.58
N ALA A 53 -1.24 -0.89 -16.56
CA ALA A 53 -0.57 0.31 -16.07
C ALA A 53 -0.20 0.17 -14.58
N PHE A 54 -1.08 -0.38 -13.75
CA PHE A 54 -0.81 -0.70 -12.35
C PHE A 54 0.40 -1.65 -12.22
N ALA A 55 0.46 -2.70 -13.04
CA ALA A 55 1.59 -3.63 -13.03
C ALA A 55 2.90 -2.93 -13.41
N ILE A 56 2.90 -2.11 -14.46
CA ILE A 56 4.07 -1.32 -14.89
C ILE A 56 4.49 -0.34 -13.79
N GLY A 57 3.52 0.36 -13.17
CA GLY A 57 3.75 1.27 -12.05
C GLY A 57 4.40 0.57 -10.87
N ARG A 58 4.05 -0.70 -10.62
CA ARG A 58 4.67 -1.49 -9.57
C ARG A 58 6.15 -1.74 -9.83
N PHE A 59 6.52 -2.09 -11.07
CA PHE A 59 7.93 -2.29 -11.44
C PHE A 59 8.71 -0.99 -11.40
N ALA A 60 8.14 0.09 -11.95
CA ALA A 60 8.77 1.42 -11.94
C ALA A 60 8.94 1.95 -10.50
N GLY A 61 7.91 1.85 -9.67
CA GLY A 61 7.94 2.28 -8.28
C GLY A 61 8.86 1.41 -7.41
N SER A 62 8.91 0.09 -7.64
CA SER A 62 9.88 -0.78 -6.96
C SER A 62 11.33 -0.46 -7.37
N GLY A 63 11.56 -0.11 -8.65
CA GLY A 63 12.85 0.38 -9.11
C GLY A 63 13.23 1.70 -8.43
N LEU A 64 12.29 2.62 -8.29
CA LEU A 64 12.50 3.89 -7.60
C LEU A 64 12.81 3.72 -6.11
N MET A 65 12.21 2.74 -5.44
CA MET A 65 12.50 2.38 -4.04
C MET A 65 13.94 1.89 -3.82
N LYS A 66 14.64 1.48 -4.87
CA LYS A 66 16.07 1.16 -4.78
C LYS A 66 16.93 2.40 -4.53
N TYR A 67 16.50 3.55 -5.05
CA TYR A 67 17.27 4.80 -4.99
C TYR A 67 16.77 5.75 -3.90
N VAL A 68 15.46 5.75 -3.61
CA VAL A 68 14.83 6.66 -2.64
C VAL A 68 14.17 5.86 -1.52
N ARG A 69 14.25 6.37 -0.28
CA ARG A 69 13.65 5.71 0.89
C ARG A 69 12.13 5.47 0.66
N PRO A 70 11.62 4.24 0.88
CA PRO A 70 10.21 3.90 0.63
C PRO A 70 9.17 4.80 1.30
N ARG A 71 9.52 5.41 2.44
CA ARG A 71 8.64 6.36 3.16
C ARG A 71 8.28 7.60 2.35
N TRP A 72 9.25 8.17 1.63
CA TRP A 72 9.04 9.39 0.83
C TRP A 72 8.25 9.07 -0.42
N ILE A 73 8.59 7.96 -1.08
CA ILE A 73 7.86 7.48 -2.26
C ILE A 73 6.40 7.23 -1.91
N PHE A 74 6.13 6.54 -0.79
CA PHE A 74 4.76 6.27 -0.35
C PHE A 74 3.94 7.54 -0.14
N LEU A 75 4.52 8.55 0.52
CA LEU A 75 3.86 9.83 0.74
C LEU A 75 3.55 10.52 -0.59
N VAL A 76 4.53 10.62 -1.49
CA VAL A 76 4.38 11.29 -2.78
C VAL A 76 3.32 10.57 -3.63
N PHE A 77 3.38 9.25 -3.73
CA PHE A 77 2.46 8.46 -4.56
C PHE A 77 1.02 8.54 -4.04
N LEU A 78 0.82 8.40 -2.73
CA LEU A 78 -0.51 8.51 -2.14
C LEU A 78 -1.08 9.95 -2.23
N THR A 79 -0.21 10.96 -2.17
CA THR A 79 -0.60 12.37 -2.41
C THR A 79 -1.05 12.55 -3.86
N PHE A 80 -0.34 11.99 -4.83
CA PHE A 80 -0.78 12.00 -6.22
C PHE A 80 -2.11 11.28 -6.41
N CYS A 81 -2.35 10.13 -5.76
CA CYS A 81 -3.65 9.46 -5.80
C CYS A 81 -4.80 10.39 -5.36
N ILE A 82 -4.62 11.13 -4.27
CA ILE A 82 -5.62 12.10 -3.77
C ILE A 82 -5.80 13.26 -4.76
N ILE A 83 -4.71 13.78 -5.33
CA ILE A 83 -4.76 14.89 -6.28
C ILE A 83 -5.45 14.48 -7.58
N PHE A 84 -5.23 13.26 -8.08
CA PHE A 84 -5.81 12.81 -9.36
C PHE A 84 -7.23 12.25 -9.22
N ILE A 85 -7.60 11.70 -8.06
CA ILE A 85 -8.97 11.23 -7.85
C ILE A 85 -9.96 12.40 -7.67
N GLY A 86 -9.51 13.56 -7.19
CA GLY A 86 -10.32 14.77 -7.09
C GLY A 86 -10.91 15.23 -8.44
N PRO A 87 -10.08 15.49 -9.46
CA PRO A 87 -10.52 15.76 -10.82
C PRO A 87 -11.30 14.59 -11.42
N ALA A 88 -10.97 13.34 -11.10
CA ALA A 88 -11.75 12.19 -11.58
C ALA A 88 -13.22 12.22 -11.13
N ILE A 89 -13.57 12.88 -10.01
CA ILE A 89 -14.98 13.04 -9.59
C ILE A 89 -15.74 14.02 -10.50
N THR A 90 -15.05 15.04 -11.03
CA THR A 90 -15.67 16.16 -11.76
C THR A 90 -15.56 16.04 -13.28
N GLN A 91 -14.48 15.44 -13.76
CA GLN A 91 -14.14 15.37 -15.18
C GLN A 91 -14.79 14.16 -15.86
N ARG A 92 -15.51 14.42 -16.96
CA ARG A 92 -16.20 13.39 -17.73
C ARG A 92 -15.45 12.96 -19.00
N GLY A 93 -15.90 11.88 -19.66
CA GLY A 93 -15.29 11.31 -20.85
C GLY A 93 -13.93 10.64 -20.63
N ASN A 94 -13.09 10.67 -21.67
CA ASN A 94 -11.76 10.05 -21.67
C ASN A 94 -10.82 10.64 -20.62
N ILE A 95 -11.05 11.89 -20.21
CA ILE A 95 -10.24 12.58 -19.19
C ILE A 95 -10.47 11.92 -17.83
N GLY A 96 -11.71 11.63 -17.45
CA GLY A 96 -12.00 10.94 -16.19
C GLY A 96 -11.35 9.55 -16.12
N ILE A 97 -11.42 8.79 -17.22
CA ILE A 97 -10.82 7.45 -17.31
C ILE A 97 -9.28 7.53 -17.24
N SER A 98 -8.66 8.48 -17.92
CA SER A 98 -7.19 8.64 -17.87
C SER A 98 -6.70 9.07 -16.48
N MET A 99 -7.45 9.89 -15.76
CA MET A 99 -7.12 10.23 -14.36
C MET A 99 -7.17 8.99 -13.47
N LEU A 100 -8.17 8.12 -13.61
CA LEU A 100 -8.23 6.87 -12.85
C LEU A 100 -7.09 5.90 -13.20
N TYR A 101 -6.63 5.87 -14.45
CA TYR A 101 -5.42 5.13 -14.84
C TYR A 101 -4.19 5.63 -14.10
N VAL A 102 -4.02 6.95 -14.01
CA VAL A 102 -2.91 7.57 -13.28
C VAL A 102 -3.01 7.27 -11.79
N VAL A 103 -4.21 7.32 -11.20
CA VAL A 103 -4.44 6.90 -9.80
C VAL A 103 -3.99 5.45 -9.60
N LEU A 104 -4.48 4.50 -10.41
CA LEU A 104 -4.11 3.08 -10.31
C LEU A 104 -2.60 2.85 -10.49
N PHE A 105 -1.95 3.62 -11.36
CA PHE A 105 -0.50 3.56 -11.55
C PHE A 105 0.26 3.92 -10.25
N PHE A 106 -0.09 5.04 -9.60
CA PHE A 106 0.54 5.46 -8.34
C PHE A 106 0.10 4.58 -7.16
N GLU A 107 -1.11 4.04 -7.21
CA GLU A 107 -1.63 3.15 -6.18
C GLU A 107 -0.82 1.84 -6.06
N SER A 108 -0.22 1.39 -7.17
CA SER A 108 0.44 0.09 -7.32
C SER A 108 1.44 -0.35 -6.26
N ILE A 109 2.14 0.61 -5.64
CA ILE A 109 3.16 0.36 -4.63
C ILE A 109 2.71 0.64 -3.19
N CYS A 110 1.52 1.23 -3.01
CA CYS A 110 1.03 1.60 -1.68
C CYS A 110 0.81 0.37 -0.80
N PHE A 111 0.17 -0.68 -1.32
CA PHE A 111 -0.05 -1.93 -0.58
C PHE A 111 1.25 -2.55 0.00
N PRO A 112 2.27 -2.90 -0.81
CA PRO A 112 3.48 -3.52 -0.29
C PRO A 112 4.25 -2.57 0.62
N THR A 113 4.20 -1.25 0.38
CA THR A 113 4.89 -0.28 1.24
C THR A 113 4.20 -0.13 2.60
N ILE A 114 2.86 -0.14 2.68
CA ILE A 114 2.13 -0.14 3.95
C ILE A 114 2.49 -1.38 4.78
N VAL A 115 2.48 -2.56 4.16
CA VAL A 115 2.85 -3.82 4.83
C VAL A 115 4.31 -3.77 5.28
N ALA A 116 5.23 -3.39 4.39
CA ALA A 116 6.65 -3.32 4.69
C ALA A 116 6.95 -2.34 5.84
N LEU A 117 6.35 -1.14 5.83
CA LEU A 117 6.51 -0.15 6.89
C LEU A 117 5.84 -0.58 8.20
N GLY A 118 4.65 -1.19 8.12
CA GLY A 118 3.89 -1.64 9.28
C GLY A 118 4.52 -2.82 10.02
N MET A 119 5.29 -3.64 9.31
CA MET A 119 6.04 -4.76 9.89
C MET A 119 7.38 -4.36 10.52
N ARG A 120 7.89 -3.15 10.27
CA ARG A 120 9.19 -2.69 10.82
C ARG A 120 9.11 -2.50 12.33
N GLY A 121 10.12 -3.03 13.04
CA GLY A 121 10.26 -2.88 14.50
C GLY A 121 9.35 -3.76 15.36
N LEU A 122 8.73 -4.80 14.78
CA LEU A 122 7.86 -5.74 15.50
C LEU A 122 8.61 -6.87 16.24
N GLY A 123 9.83 -7.21 15.82
CA GLY A 123 10.67 -8.23 16.46
C GLY A 123 9.94 -9.58 16.61
N ARG A 124 9.85 -10.10 17.84
CA ARG A 124 9.19 -11.38 18.15
C ARG A 124 7.69 -11.41 17.84
N HIS A 125 7.05 -10.26 17.63
CA HIS A 125 5.62 -10.15 17.35
C HIS A 125 5.26 -10.03 15.85
N THR A 126 6.24 -10.09 14.95
CA THR A 126 6.03 -9.92 13.50
C THR A 126 4.98 -10.89 12.95
N LYS A 127 4.98 -12.15 13.39
CA LYS A 127 4.01 -13.18 12.93
C LYS A 127 2.55 -12.84 13.29
N ARG A 128 2.32 -12.24 14.45
CA ARG A 128 0.97 -11.79 14.86
C ARG A 128 0.63 -10.45 14.21
N GLY A 129 1.60 -9.56 14.07
CA GLY A 129 1.38 -8.25 13.49
C GLY A 129 1.07 -8.26 12.00
N SER A 130 1.76 -9.09 11.21
CA SER A 130 1.42 -9.27 9.80
C SER A 130 -0.03 -9.74 9.63
N GLY A 131 -0.51 -10.64 10.51
CA GLY A 131 -1.90 -11.07 10.54
C GLY A 131 -2.90 -9.92 10.70
N TYR A 132 -2.63 -8.96 11.58
CA TYR A 132 -3.50 -7.77 11.75
C TYR A 132 -3.47 -6.84 10.53
N ILE A 133 -2.29 -6.60 9.95
CA ILE A 133 -2.17 -5.75 8.75
C ILE A 133 -2.91 -6.38 7.58
N ILE A 134 -2.71 -7.67 7.34
CA ILE A 134 -3.40 -8.40 6.27
C ILE A 134 -4.89 -8.56 6.58
N GLY A 135 -5.28 -8.67 7.85
CA GLY A 135 -6.68 -8.61 8.26
C GLY A 135 -7.38 -7.31 7.85
N GLY A 136 -6.63 -6.20 7.72
CA GLY A 136 -7.12 -4.94 7.18
C GLY A 136 -7.69 -5.05 5.76
N VAL A 137 -7.28 -6.04 4.96
CA VAL A 137 -7.79 -6.28 3.60
C VAL A 137 -9.32 -6.45 3.56
N VAL A 138 -9.95 -6.81 4.69
CA VAL A 138 -11.41 -6.84 4.86
C VAL A 138 -12.10 -5.53 4.47
N GLY A 139 -11.40 -4.39 4.50
CA GLY A 139 -11.92 -3.11 4.00
C GLY A 139 -12.38 -3.18 2.55
N GLY A 140 -11.76 -4.03 1.73
CA GLY A 140 -12.19 -4.30 0.36
C GLY A 140 -13.58 -4.92 0.25
N ALA A 141 -14.11 -5.55 1.30
CA ALA A 141 -15.49 -6.04 1.32
C ALA A 141 -16.47 -4.99 1.88
N CYS A 142 -16.01 -4.13 2.80
CA CYS A 142 -16.86 -3.15 3.49
C CYS A 142 -17.08 -1.87 2.67
N VAL A 143 -16.05 -1.38 1.97
CA VAL A 143 -16.07 -0.08 1.30
C VAL A 143 -16.84 -0.09 -0.03
N PRO A 144 -16.78 -1.12 -0.90
CA PRO A 144 -17.53 -1.11 -2.15
C PRO A 144 -19.05 -1.01 -1.97
N PRO A 145 -19.70 -1.72 -1.02
CA PRO A 145 -21.13 -1.51 -0.75
C PRO A 145 -21.46 -0.07 -0.34
N LEU A 146 -20.61 0.56 0.49
CA LEU A 146 -20.76 1.97 0.87
C LEU A 146 -20.66 2.90 -0.35
N THR A 147 -19.70 2.66 -1.23
CA THR A 147 -19.54 3.39 -2.49
C THR A 147 -20.74 3.17 -3.42
N GLY A 148 -21.30 1.96 -3.46
CA GLY A 148 -22.50 1.65 -4.25
C GLY A 148 -23.73 2.40 -3.79
N VAL A 149 -24.01 2.40 -2.49
CA VAL A 149 -25.12 3.20 -1.93
C VAL A 149 -24.94 4.69 -2.21
N ALA A 150 -23.70 5.19 -2.22
CA ALA A 150 -23.41 6.58 -2.59
C ALA A 150 -23.63 6.84 -4.09
N GLY A 151 -23.23 5.90 -4.95
CA GLY A 151 -23.47 5.95 -6.40
C GLY A 151 -24.95 5.93 -6.77
N ASP A 152 -25.73 5.06 -6.14
CA ASP A 152 -27.17 4.93 -6.38
C ASP A 152 -27.96 6.21 -6.02
N ARG A 153 -27.47 6.98 -5.03
CA ARG A 153 -28.15 8.20 -4.55
C ARG A 153 -27.68 9.50 -5.20
N HIS A 154 -26.41 9.59 -5.57
CA HIS A 154 -25.78 10.84 -6.01
C HIS A 154 -25.10 10.77 -7.39
N GLY A 155 -25.12 9.60 -8.04
CA GLY A 155 -24.55 9.34 -9.36
C GLY A 155 -23.11 8.84 -9.31
N ASP A 156 -22.70 8.12 -10.38
CA ASP A 156 -21.43 7.38 -10.46
C ASP A 156 -20.17 8.25 -10.27
N GLY A 157 -20.24 9.54 -10.62
CA GLY A 157 -19.15 10.50 -10.39
C GLY A 157 -18.94 10.81 -8.90
N MET A 158 -20.03 11.00 -8.14
CA MET A 158 -19.97 11.30 -6.71
C MET A 158 -19.63 10.06 -5.87
N ALA A 159 -19.84 8.86 -6.39
CA ALA A 159 -19.41 7.61 -5.75
C ALA A 159 -17.89 7.63 -5.45
N MET A 160 -17.10 8.26 -6.31
CA MET A 160 -15.64 8.36 -6.18
C MET A 160 -15.17 9.25 -5.01
N VAL A 161 -16.07 10.02 -4.37
CA VAL A 161 -15.79 10.75 -3.12
C VAL A 161 -15.49 9.78 -1.96
N VAL A 162 -16.11 8.59 -1.95
CA VAL A 162 -15.88 7.60 -0.91
C VAL A 162 -14.44 7.09 -0.96
N PRO A 163 -13.91 6.56 -2.09
CA PRO A 163 -12.48 6.26 -2.23
C PRO A 163 -11.55 7.42 -1.90
N LEU A 164 -11.89 8.66 -2.26
CA LEU A 164 -11.10 9.86 -1.90
C LEU A 164 -10.98 10.03 -0.38
N ALA A 165 -12.09 9.89 0.36
CA ALA A 165 -12.09 9.98 1.82
C ALA A 165 -11.24 8.86 2.46
N PHE A 166 -11.34 7.64 1.93
CA PHE A 166 -10.53 6.51 2.38
C PHE A 166 -9.04 6.67 2.04
N PHE A 167 -8.68 7.23 0.88
CA PHE A 167 -7.30 7.59 0.59
C PHE A 167 -6.77 8.70 1.51
N ALA A 168 -7.58 9.71 1.83
CA ALA A 168 -7.21 10.74 2.80
C ALA A 168 -6.97 10.12 4.19
N ALA A 169 -7.80 9.16 4.61
CA ALA A 169 -7.59 8.42 5.86
C ALA A 169 -6.28 7.63 5.81
N ALA A 170 -5.98 6.92 4.71
CA ALA A 170 -4.70 6.23 4.54
C ALA A 170 -3.50 7.20 4.48
N TRP A 171 -3.69 8.42 3.99
CA TRP A 171 -2.65 9.45 3.90
C TRP A 171 -2.20 9.97 5.26
N THR A 172 -3.08 9.95 6.27
CA THR A 172 -2.66 10.25 7.65
C THR A 172 -1.54 9.33 8.13
N TYR A 173 -1.56 8.05 7.74
CA TYR A 173 -0.47 7.11 8.05
C TYR A 173 0.82 7.47 7.32
N ALA A 174 0.74 7.82 6.04
CA ALA A 174 1.90 8.25 5.25
C ALA A 174 2.58 9.48 5.86
N LEU A 175 1.77 10.47 6.28
CA LEU A 175 2.24 11.65 7.00
C LEU A 175 2.88 11.27 8.34
N CYS A 176 2.22 10.44 9.15
CA CYS A 176 2.77 10.01 10.44
C CYS A 176 4.11 9.28 10.29
N VAL A 177 4.27 8.43 9.27
CA VAL A 177 5.54 7.71 9.03
C VAL A 177 6.67 8.66 8.59
N ASN A 178 6.34 9.74 7.89
CA ASN A 178 7.34 10.69 7.39
C ASN A 178 7.71 11.79 8.41
N PHE A 179 6.75 12.29 9.18
CA PHE A 179 6.94 13.46 10.07
C PHE A 179 7.07 13.10 11.55
N VAL A 180 6.53 11.97 12.02
CA VAL A 180 6.57 11.62 13.45
C VAL A 180 7.87 10.84 13.76
N PRO A 181 8.80 11.40 14.58
CA PRO A 181 10.10 10.77 14.84
C PRO A 181 10.00 9.37 15.44
N ALA A 182 8.91 9.09 16.17
CA ALA A 182 8.63 7.77 16.74
C ALA A 182 8.39 6.70 15.65
N TYR A 183 7.85 7.06 14.49
CA TYR A 183 7.66 6.15 13.36
C TYR A 183 8.90 6.13 12.47
N THR A 184 9.47 7.30 12.18
CA THR A 184 10.64 7.45 11.30
C THR A 184 11.86 6.72 11.87
N LYS A 185 12.17 6.85 13.17
CA LYS A 185 13.31 6.16 13.78
C LYS A 185 13.21 4.64 13.70
N VAL A 186 12.00 4.06 13.81
CA VAL A 186 11.79 2.61 13.70
C VAL A 186 11.77 2.14 12.25
N ALA A 187 11.23 2.97 11.34
CA ALA A 187 11.23 2.68 9.92
C ALA A 187 12.64 2.76 9.31
N ASP A 188 13.50 3.65 9.80
CA ASP A 188 14.86 3.86 9.30
C ASP A 188 15.92 3.04 10.06
N SER A 189 15.63 2.53 11.28
CA SER A 189 16.60 1.81 12.13
C SER A 189 17.18 0.52 11.51
N PHE A 190 16.55 -0.06 10.49
CA PHE A 190 17.06 -1.25 9.79
C PHE A 190 17.79 -0.91 8.49
N GLY A 191 17.81 0.36 8.06
CA GLY A 191 18.66 0.80 6.95
C GLY A 191 20.13 0.94 7.35
N GLU A 192 20.41 1.07 8.66
CA GLU A 192 21.74 1.04 9.28
C GLU A 192 22.04 -0.29 9.97
N ALA A 193 21.29 -1.36 9.64
CA ALA A 193 21.76 -2.69 9.95
C ALA A 193 22.89 -2.98 8.97
N ASP A 194 24.11 -2.58 9.37
CA ASP A 194 25.35 -3.16 8.89
C ASP A 194 25.10 -4.66 8.73
N VAL A 195 25.22 -5.15 7.50
CA VAL A 195 25.03 -6.55 7.17
C VAL A 195 26.16 -7.25 7.90
N GLY A 196 25.87 -7.65 9.14
CA GLY A 196 26.78 -8.35 10.01
C GLY A 196 27.14 -9.68 9.37
N LEU A 197 28.13 -9.65 8.50
CA LEU A 197 29.13 -10.68 8.34
C LEU A 197 29.91 -10.77 9.66
N ARG A 198 29.21 -11.12 10.75
CA ARG A 198 29.88 -11.80 11.85
C ARG A 198 30.10 -13.21 11.33
N ARG A 199 31.28 -13.39 10.76
CA ARG A 199 31.87 -14.64 10.33
C ARG A 199 31.62 -15.66 11.45
N CYS A 200 30.97 -16.78 11.15
CA CYS A 200 30.90 -17.97 12.02
C CYS A 200 32.29 -18.61 12.23
N THR A 201 33.36 -17.83 12.44
CA THR A 201 34.70 -18.37 12.73
C THR A 201 34.93 -18.59 14.22
N ASP A 202 34.26 -17.85 15.10
CA ASP A 202 34.61 -17.91 16.53
C ASP A 202 33.87 -19.04 17.29
N ASP A 203 32.76 -19.54 16.74
CA ASP A 203 31.99 -20.64 17.35
C ASP A 203 32.53 -22.03 16.97
N ALA A 204 33.41 -22.12 15.95
CA ALA A 204 34.03 -23.38 15.54
C ALA A 204 35.39 -23.63 16.22
N GLU A 205 36.19 -22.59 16.47
CA GLU A 205 37.51 -22.74 17.12
C GLU A 205 37.41 -23.06 18.62
N ASN A 206 36.38 -22.56 19.31
CA ASN A 206 36.14 -22.89 20.72
C ASN A 206 35.46 -24.25 20.96
N ALA A 207 34.88 -24.86 19.92
CA ALA A 207 34.33 -26.21 20.00
C ALA A 207 35.42 -27.29 19.78
N SER A 208 36.47 -26.98 19.01
CA SER A 208 37.62 -27.87 18.84
C SER A 208 38.55 -27.88 20.05
N ALA A 209 38.69 -26.76 20.77
CA ALA A 209 39.59 -26.68 21.93
C ALA A 209 39.10 -27.49 23.16
N ASP A 210 37.78 -27.60 23.37
CA ASP A 210 37.20 -28.35 24.51
C ASP A 210 37.11 -29.88 24.25
N THR A 211 37.40 -30.32 23.02
CA THR A 211 37.36 -31.75 22.66
C THR A 211 38.73 -32.42 22.81
N ASP A 212 39.83 -31.70 22.65
CA ASP A 212 41.19 -32.26 22.78
C ASP A 212 41.65 -32.39 24.25
N GLU A 213 41.10 -31.62 25.20
CA GLU A 213 41.49 -31.69 26.62
C GLU A 213 40.85 -32.86 27.39
N LYS A 214 39.82 -33.52 26.83
CA LYS A 214 39.11 -34.66 27.48
C LYS A 214 39.52 -36.04 27.01
N THR A 215 40.54 -36.15 26.16
CA THR A 215 41.02 -37.44 25.62
C THR A 215 42.45 -37.79 26.03
N ALA A 216 43.03 -37.03 26.96
CA ALA A 216 44.37 -37.27 27.52
C ALA A 216 44.33 -37.31 29.05
N ASP A 217 43.54 -38.23 29.61
CA ASP A 217 43.74 -38.83 30.94
C ASP A 217 43.05 -40.22 30.98
#